data_AF-A0A645G5R3-F1
#
_entry.id   AF-A0A645G5R3-F1
#
_cell.length_a   1.000
_cell.length_b   1.000
_cell.length_c   1.000
_cell.angle_alpha   90.00
_cell.angle_beta   90.00
_cell.angle_gamma   90.00
#
_symmetry.space_group_name_H-M   'P 1'
#
loop_
_entity.id
_entity.type
_entity.pdbx_description
1 polymer ?
#
loop_
_entity_poly.entity_id
_entity_poly.type
_entity_poly.pdbx_seq_one_letter_code
_entity_poly.pdbx_strand_id
1 'polypeptide(L)' 'MPVTLKQNGATTTAEGQFPIKRLTFKIGENEWADTSMVADEVQVKFKLALTGIPKI' A
#
# COMPACT_ATOMS: atom_id res chain seq x y z
N MET A 1 7.12 -8.61 2.07
CA MET A 1 6.97 -7.20 1.70
C MET A 1 7.41 -6.38 2.91
N PRO A 2 8.52 -5.63 2.85
CA PRO A 2 9.14 -5.06 4.04
C PRO A 2 8.32 -3.87 4.58
N VAL A 3 8.16 -3.83 5.90
CA VAL A 3 7.51 -2.73 6.64
C VAL A 3 8.56 -2.04 7.48
N THR A 4 8.64 -0.71 7.39
CA THR A 4 9.52 0.12 8.20
C THR A 4 8.72 0.71 9.35
N LEU A 5 9.21 0.55 10.57
CA LEU A 5 8.62 1.14 11.77
C LEU A 5 9.52 2.26 12.29
N LYS A 6 8.95 3.44 12.53
CA LYS A 6 9.63 4.58 13.18
C LYS A 6 8.81 5.05 14.36
N GLN A 7 9.41 5.12 15.55
CA GLN A 7 8.72 5.58 16.74
C GLN A 7 9.18 6.97 17.17
N ASN A 8 8.23 7.83 17.53
CA ASN A 8 8.47 9.14 18.11
C ASN A 8 7.49 9.37 19.28
N GLY A 9 8.00 9.38 20.50
CA GLY A 9 7.16 9.44 21.70
C GLY A 9 6.20 8.25 21.78
N ALA A 10 4.90 8.53 21.91
CA ALA A 10 3.83 7.53 21.98
C ALA A 10 3.28 7.09 20.60
N THR A 11 3.84 7.62 19.51
CA THR A 11 3.37 7.35 18.15
C THR A 11 4.38 6.49 17.39
N THR A 12 3.91 5.40 16.79
CA THR A 12 4.67 4.55 15.89
C THR A 12 4.14 4.73 14.47
N THR A 13 4.99 5.14 13.55
CA THR A 13 4.67 5.23 12.12
C THR A 13 5.09 3.93 11.43
N ALA A 14 4.15 3.26 10.79
CA ALA A 14 4.41 2.12 9.91
C ALA A 14 4.33 2.56 8.44
N GLU A 15 5.41 2.33 7.69
CA GLU A 15 5.54 2.69 6.28
C GLU A 15 5.89 1.45 5.45
N GLY A 16 5.37 1.38 4.23
CA GLY A 16 5.68 0.28 3.32
C GLY A 16 4.91 0.39 2.01
N GLN A 17 5.16 -0.56 1.11
CA GLN A 17 4.50 -0.59 -0.19
C GLN A 17 4.40 -1.99 -0.79
N PHE A 18 3.20 -2.41 -1.22
CA PHE A 18 3.01 -3.70 -1.89
C PHE A 18 2.38 -3.53 -3.28
N PRO A 19 2.77 -4.37 -4.26
CA PRO A 19 2.08 -4.41 -5.53
C PRO A 19 0.74 -5.16 -5.40
N ILE A 20 -0.25 -4.72 -6.16
CA ILE A 20 -1.49 -5.47 -6.43
C ILE A 20 -1.71 -5.55 -7.95
N LYS A 21 -2.58 -6.46 -8.38
CA LYS A 21 -3.14 -6.45 -9.74
C LYS A 21 -4.54 -5.88 -9.70
N ARG A 22 -4.74 -4.70 -10.29
CA ARG A 22 -6.03 -3.98 -10.20
C ARG A 22 -7.19 -4.79 -10.78
N LEU A 23 -6.94 -5.57 -11.83
CA LEU A 23 -7.98 -6.37 -12.50
C LEU A 23 -8.43 -7.58 -11.68
N THR A 24 -7.59 -8.09 -10.77
CA THR A 24 -8.01 -9.14 -9.80
C THR A 24 -9.12 -8.63 -8.87
N PHE A 25 -9.17 -7.32 -8.64
CA PHE A 25 -10.19 -6.66 -7.82
C PHE A 25 -11.28 -5.97 -8.64
N LYS A 26 -11.33 -6.22 -9.96
CA LYS A 26 -12.27 -5.59 -10.90
C LYS A 26 -12.20 -4.06 -10.92
N ILE A 27 -11.01 -3.49 -10.70
CA ILE A 27 -10.79 -2.04 -10.73
C ILE A 27 -10.34 -1.63 -12.14
N GLY A 28 -11.18 -0.83 -12.82
CA GLY A 28 -10.94 -0.34 -14.19
C GLY A 28 -11.32 -1.38 -15.24
N GLU A 29 -12.62 -1.61 -15.40
CA GLU A 29 -13.20 -2.57 -16.36
C GLU A 29 -13.49 -1.92 -17.74
N ASN A 30 -14.05 -2.72 -18.66
CA ASN A 30 -14.37 -2.35 -20.05
C ASN A 30 -13.14 -1.80 -20.79
N GLU A 31 -13.23 -0.61 -21.37
CA GLU A 31 -12.16 0.03 -22.12
C GLU A 31 -10.89 0.24 -21.27
N TRP A 32 -11.02 0.28 -19.93
CA TRP A 32 -9.91 0.43 -19.00
C TRP A 32 -9.24 -0.90 -18.62
N ALA A 33 -9.74 -2.05 -19.11
CA ALA A 33 -9.11 -3.34 -18.88
C ALA A 33 -7.85 -3.56 -19.75
N ASP A 34 -7.62 -2.72 -20.77
CA ASP A 34 -6.46 -2.83 -21.64
C ASP A 34 -5.16 -2.50 -20.89
N THR A 35 -4.39 -3.56 -20.61
CA THR A 35 -3.11 -3.47 -19.88
C THR A 35 -1.97 -2.83 -20.68
N SER A 36 -2.14 -2.69 -22.00
CA SER A 36 -1.20 -1.93 -22.83
C SER A 36 -1.39 -0.41 -22.67
N MET A 37 -2.61 0.02 -22.32
CA MET A 37 -2.93 1.42 -22.06
C MET A 37 -2.72 1.79 -20.58
N VAL A 38 -3.15 0.92 -19.65
CA VAL A 38 -2.98 1.12 -18.20
C VAL A 38 -2.49 -0.18 -17.56
N ALA A 39 -1.28 -0.16 -17.02
CA ALA A 39 -0.68 -1.34 -16.37
C ALA A 39 -1.61 -1.97 -15.32
N ASP A 40 -1.58 -3.31 -15.24
CA ASP A 40 -2.35 -4.06 -14.23
C ASP A 40 -1.70 -3.98 -12.85
N GLU A 41 -0.35 -3.93 -12.81
CA GLU A 41 0.39 -3.80 -11.57
C GLU A 41 0.27 -2.38 -10.99
N VAL A 42 -0.22 -2.31 -9.76
CA VAL A 42 -0.38 -1.05 -9.02
C VAL A 42 0.39 -1.15 -7.71
N GLN A 43 1.31 -0.23 -7.50
CA GLN A 43 2.04 -0.10 -6.25
C GLN A 43 1.19 0.65 -5.21
N VAL A 44 0.67 -0.07 -4.22
CA VAL A 44 0.03 0.54 -3.04
C VAL A 44 1.11 0.98 -2.07
N LYS A 45 1.11 2.26 -1.69
CA LYS A 45 2.01 2.83 -0.66
C LYS A 45 1.18 3.21 0.56
N PHE A 46 1.68 2.90 1.75
CA PHE A 46 1.00 3.26 2.99
C PHE A 46 1.95 3.94 3.97
N LYS A 47 1.35 4.80 4.80
CA LYS A 47 1.97 5.45 5.95
C LYS A 47 0.91 5.60 7.03
N LEU A 48 1.01 4.76 8.06
CA LEU A 48 0.01 4.68 9.12
C LEU A 48 0.63 5.19 10.43
N ALA A 49 -0.05 6.11 11.10
CA ALA A 49 0.30 6.53 12.46
C ALA A 49 -0.49 5.69 13.46
N LEU A 50 0.22 4.99 14.33
CA LEU A 50 -0.32 4.04 15.29
C LEU A 50 -0.03 4.57 16.71
N THR A 51 -1.03 4.48 17.59
CA THR A 51 -0.89 4.78 19.02
C THR A 51 -1.05 3.48 19.82
N GLY A 52 -0.53 3.46 21.06
CA GLY A 52 -0.66 2.28 21.94
C GLY A 52 0.26 1.11 21.59
N ILE A 53 1.22 1.29 20.70
CA ILE A 53 2.28 0.30 20.42
C ILE A 53 3.44 0.54 21.41
N PRO A 54 3.88 -0.47 22.19
CA PRO A 54 5.04 -0.37 23.07
C PRO A 54 6.31 0.04 22.31
N LYS A 55 7.34 0.47 23.05
CA LYS A 55 8.63 0.78 22.41
C LYS A 55 9.23 -0.45 21.75
N ILE A 56 9.64 -0.28 20.48
CA ILE A 56 10.36 -1.30 19.69
C ILE A 56 11.81 -1.35 20.15
#